data_AF-G8GVE5-F1
#
_entry.id   AF-G8GVE5-F1
#
_cell.length_a   1.000
_cell.length_b   1.000
_cell.length_c   1.000
_cell.angle_alpha   90.00
_cell.angle_beta   90.00
_cell.angle_gamma   90.00
#
_symmetry.space_group_name_H-M   'P 1'
#
loop_
_entity.id
_entity.type
_entity.pdbx_description
1 polymer ?
#
loop_
_entity_poly.entity_id
_entity_poly.type
_entity_poly.pdbx_seq_one_letter_code
_entity_poly.pdbx_strand_id
1 'polypeptide(L)'
;MTILLSRTQLALFFILLCPVNIIGLWWAVGSPLVMDPNSICRKTKRLAGKQAELCQTQPEIVHEVAKGAKLGVRECQYQFRFRRWNCTSQNKYFGKILQQDIRETAFVYAITAAGVTHAVTQACSMGELLQ
;
A
#
# COMPACT_ATOMS: atom_id res chain seq x y z
N MET A 1 5.06 -54.47 24.43
CA MET A 1 3.74 -55.01 24.10
C MET A 1 2.69 -53.99 24.50
N THR A 2 2.23 -53.26 23.48
CA THR A 2 1.06 -52.36 23.38
C THR A 2 0.28 -52.08 24.67
N ILE A 3 0.48 -50.88 25.24
CA ILE A 3 -0.45 -50.26 26.18
C ILE A 3 -1.78 -50.13 25.44
N LEU A 4 -2.76 -50.97 25.79
CA LEU A 4 -4.11 -50.95 25.25
C LEU A 4 -4.79 -49.67 25.77
N LEU A 5 -4.52 -48.54 25.12
CA LEU A 5 -5.13 -47.26 25.45
C LEU A 5 -6.62 -47.37 25.14
N SER A 6 -7.42 -47.63 26.18
CA SER A 6 -8.87 -47.73 26.12
C SER A 6 -9.46 -46.59 25.28
N ARG A 7 -10.50 -46.87 24.48
CA ARG A 7 -11.26 -45.84 23.73
C ARG A 7 -11.64 -44.64 24.61
N THR A 8 -11.87 -44.87 25.91
CA THR A 8 -12.17 -43.82 26.89
C THR A 8 -10.98 -42.92 27.20
N GLN A 9 -9.76 -43.46 27.24
CA GLN A 9 -8.51 -42.72 27.48
C GLN A 9 -8.15 -41.86 26.27
N LEU A 10 -8.34 -42.38 25.03
CA LEU A 10 -8.21 -41.59 23.81
C LEU A 10 -9.25 -40.46 23.73
N ALA A 11 -10.51 -40.75 24.08
CA ALA A 11 -11.57 -39.76 24.08
C ALA A 11 -11.33 -38.64 25.11
N LEU A 12 -10.88 -38.98 26.32
CA LEU A 12 -10.50 -38.01 27.35
C LEU A 12 -9.32 -37.13 26.91
N PHE A 13 -8.33 -37.71 26.25
CA PHE A 13 -7.19 -36.96 25.70
C PHE A 13 -7.63 -35.96 24.61
N PHE A 14 -8.51 -36.38 23.69
CA PHE A 14 -9.10 -35.48 22.69
C PHE A 14 -9.98 -34.39 23.31
N ILE A 15 -10.80 -34.72 24.31
CA ILE A 15 -11.68 -33.75 25.00
C ILE A 15 -10.86 -32.75 25.84
N LEU A 16 -9.72 -33.14 26.41
CA LEU A 16 -8.82 -32.23 27.15
C LEU A 16 -7.93 -31.37 26.23
N LEU A 17 -7.59 -31.84 25.02
CA LEU A 17 -6.83 -31.07 24.02
C LEU A 17 -7.69 -30.11 23.18
N CYS A 18 -8.98 -30.38 23.01
CA CYS A 18 -9.89 -29.52 22.26
C CYS A 18 -10.13 -28.11 22.88
N PRO A 19 -10.28 -27.91 24.20
CA PRO A 19 -10.53 -26.58 24.75
C PRO A 19 -9.30 -25.67 24.68
N VAL A 20 -8.09 -26.24 24.65
CA VAL A 20 -6.85 -25.44 24.56
C VAL A 20 -6.73 -24.74 23.21
N ASN A 21 -7.30 -25.32 22.15
CA ASN A 21 -7.28 -24.74 20.81
C ASN A 21 -8.46 -23.77 20.54
N ILE A 22 -9.62 -23.98 21.20
CA ILE A 22 -10.79 -23.10 21.01
C ILE A 22 -10.70 -21.82 21.85
N ILE A 23 -10.14 -21.88 23.06
CA ILE A 23 -9.98 -20.69 23.93
C ILE A 23 -8.77 -19.85 23.49
N GLY A 24 -7.70 -20.49 23.00
CA GLY A 24 -6.48 -19.80 22.57
C GLY A 24 -6.59 -19.02 21.26
N LEU A 25 -7.47 -19.45 20.33
CA LEU A 25 -7.64 -18.80 19.02
C LEU A 25 -8.74 -17.74 18.97
N TRP A 26 -9.57 -17.60 20.01
CA TRP A 26 -10.67 -16.64 19.98
C TRP A 26 -10.19 -15.18 19.88
N TRP A 27 -9.04 -14.87 20.49
CA TRP A 27 -8.36 -13.57 20.34
C TRP A 27 -7.67 -13.38 18.98
N ALA A 28 -7.36 -14.47 18.27
CA ALA A 28 -6.66 -14.43 16.98
C ALA A 28 -7.64 -14.27 15.80
N VAL A 29 -8.84 -14.84 15.89
CA VAL A 29 -9.89 -14.74 14.84
C VAL A 29 -10.54 -13.35 14.82
N GLY A 30 -10.41 -12.58 15.91
CA GLY A 30 -10.99 -11.25 16.06
C GLY A 30 -10.05 -10.07 15.79
N SER A 31 -8.77 -10.31 15.45
CA SER A 31 -7.88 -9.22 15.03
C SER A 31 -8.14 -8.96 13.56
N PRO A 32 -8.91 -7.92 13.19
CA PRO A 32 -9.00 -7.60 11.78
C PRO A 32 -7.58 -7.16 11.40
N LEU A 33 -7.06 -7.65 10.27
CA LEU A 33 -5.90 -7.03 9.63
C LEU A 33 -6.34 -5.66 9.12
N VAL A 34 -6.71 -4.75 10.03
CA VAL A 34 -6.95 -3.34 9.73
C VAL A 34 -5.57 -2.79 9.46
N MET A 35 -5.22 -2.75 8.18
CA MET A 35 -4.16 -1.86 7.72
C MET A 35 -4.58 -0.45 8.17
N ASP A 36 -3.89 0.11 9.18
CA ASP A 36 -4.09 1.49 9.61
C ASP A 36 -4.00 2.40 8.36
N PRO A 37 -5.11 3.02 7.92
CA PRO A 37 -5.11 3.84 6.70
C PRO A 37 -4.09 4.98 6.81
N ASN A 38 -3.85 5.49 8.03
CA ASN A 38 -2.89 6.55 8.30
C ASN A 38 -1.42 6.09 8.26
N SER A 39 -1.15 4.79 8.09
CA SER A 39 0.22 4.29 7.94
C SER A 39 0.96 4.92 6.74
N ILE A 40 0.23 5.31 5.69
CA ILE A 40 0.78 6.05 4.54
C ILE A 40 1.28 7.44 4.96
N CYS A 41 0.55 8.13 5.82
CA CYS A 41 0.89 9.47 6.29
C CYS A 41 2.10 9.44 7.23
N ARG A 42 2.22 8.42 8.09
CA ARG A 42 3.40 8.23 8.95
C ARG A 42 4.69 7.97 8.16
N LYS A 43 4.60 7.26 7.03
CA LYS A 43 5.74 6.99 6.14
C LYS A 43 6.22 8.25 5.40
N THR A 44 5.38 9.27 5.28
CA THR A 44 5.66 10.43 4.44
C THR A 44 6.22 11.59 5.27
N LYS A 45 7.50 11.49 5.68
CA LYS A 45 8.23 12.50 6.51
C LYS A 45 8.31 13.93 5.91
N ARG A 46 7.71 14.20 4.75
CA ARG A 46 7.82 15.46 4.00
C ARG A 46 6.50 16.19 3.77
N LEU A 47 5.36 15.64 4.18
CA LEU A 47 4.09 16.37 4.07
C LEU A 47 4.00 17.39 5.21
N ALA A 48 3.67 18.63 4.89
CA ALA A 48 3.49 19.71 5.86
C ALA A 48 2.29 20.58 5.50
N GLY A 49 1.75 21.30 6.48
CA GLY A 49 0.57 22.16 6.31
C GLY A 49 -0.63 21.40 5.75
N LYS A 50 -1.29 21.99 4.74
CA LYS A 50 -2.52 21.45 4.13
C LYS A 50 -2.35 20.03 3.55
N GLN A 51 -1.15 19.66 3.09
CA GLN A 51 -0.91 18.32 2.56
C GLN A 51 -0.90 17.26 3.67
N ALA A 52 -0.38 17.60 4.86
CA ALA A 52 -0.41 16.70 6.00
C ALA A 52 -1.83 16.54 6.55
N GLU A 53 -2.58 17.64 6.61
CA GLU A 53 -4.00 17.65 6.99
C GLU A 53 -4.84 16.80 6.03
N LEU A 54 -4.68 16.98 4.71
CA LEU A 54 -5.36 16.16 3.71
C LEU A 54 -5.03 14.67 3.86
N CYS A 55 -3.76 14.34 4.15
CA CYS A 55 -3.37 12.95 4.36
C CYS A 55 -4.08 12.33 5.57
N GLN A 56 -4.14 13.04 6.69
CA GLN A 56 -4.78 12.54 7.90
C GLN A 56 -6.31 12.45 7.79
N THR A 57 -6.93 13.36 7.03
CA THR A 57 -8.38 13.40 6.84
C THR A 57 -8.86 12.44 5.76
N GLN A 58 -8.09 12.25 4.68
CA GLN A 58 -8.45 11.43 3.52
C GLN A 58 -7.28 10.52 3.08
N PRO A 59 -6.84 9.57 3.93
CA PRO A 59 -5.71 8.70 3.62
C PRO A 59 -5.94 7.78 2.41
N GLU A 60 -7.19 7.39 2.13
CA GLU A 60 -7.57 6.56 0.99
C GLU A 60 -7.33 7.29 -0.35
N ILE A 61 -7.70 8.57 -0.43
CA ILE A 61 -7.40 9.41 -1.60
C ILE A 61 -5.88 9.54 -1.79
N VAL A 62 -5.14 9.76 -0.71
CA VAL A 62 -3.67 9.86 -0.78
C VAL A 62 -3.03 8.54 -1.23
N HIS A 63 -3.64 7.39 -0.91
CA HIS A 63 -3.21 6.10 -1.43
C HIS A 63 -3.31 6.04 -2.96
N GLU A 64 -4.46 6.44 -3.52
CA GLU A 64 -4.67 6.46 -4.97
C GLU A 64 -3.80 7.51 -5.66
N VAL A 65 -3.55 8.67 -5.02
CA VAL A 65 -2.56 9.65 -5.51
C VAL A 65 -1.16 9.03 -5.60
N ALA A 66 -0.73 8.29 -4.57
CA ALA A 66 0.59 7.64 -4.60
C ALA A 66 0.69 6.56 -5.70
N LYS A 67 -0.39 5.81 -5.94
CA LYS A 67 -0.50 4.83 -7.03
C LYS A 67 -0.44 5.50 -8.40
N GLY A 68 -1.18 6.59 -8.60
CA GLY A 68 -1.17 7.38 -9.84
C GLY A 68 0.17 8.04 -10.13
N ALA A 69 0.85 8.55 -9.09
CA ALA A 69 2.20 9.10 -9.25
C ALA A 69 3.21 8.02 -9.73
N LYS A 70 3.14 6.80 -9.17
CA LYS A 70 3.95 5.66 -9.65
C LYS A 70 3.60 5.25 -11.07
N LEU A 71 2.33 5.33 -11.46
CA LEU A 71 1.89 5.08 -12.83
C LEU A 71 2.53 6.09 -13.79
N GLY A 72 2.47 7.38 -13.47
CA GLY A 72 3.10 8.43 -14.29
C GLY A 72 4.61 8.26 -14.45
N VAL A 73 5.33 7.88 -13.38
CA VAL A 73 6.76 7.57 -13.46
C VAL A 73 7.04 6.36 -14.36
N ARG A 74 6.22 5.29 -14.27
CA ARG A 74 6.37 4.13 -15.17
C ARG A 74 6.15 4.51 -16.64
N GLU A 75 5.16 5.35 -16.91
CA GLU A 75 4.92 5.84 -18.26
C GLU A 75 6.06 6.73 -18.75
N CYS A 76 6.61 7.58 -17.89
CA CYS A 76 7.81 8.36 -18.21
C CYS A 76 9.00 7.48 -18.60
N GLN A 77 9.25 6.41 -17.84
CA GLN A 77 10.29 5.42 -18.16
C GLN A 77 10.03 4.75 -19.50
N TYR A 78 8.77 4.38 -19.77
CA TYR A 78 8.39 3.79 -21.04
C TYR A 78 8.67 4.76 -22.20
N GLN A 79 8.22 6.00 -22.12
CA GLN A 79 8.39 6.98 -23.19
C GLN A 79 9.86 7.34 -23.46
N PHE A 80 10.69 7.37 -22.41
CA PHE A 80 12.10 7.73 -22.50
C PHE A 80 13.05 6.52 -22.57
N ARG A 81 12.55 5.28 -22.73
CA ARG A 81 13.36 4.04 -22.69
C ARG A 81 14.54 3.99 -23.66
N PHE A 82 14.47 4.70 -24.78
CA PHE A 82 15.54 4.78 -25.80
C PHE A 82 16.22 6.16 -25.86
N ARG A 83 16.06 6.99 -24.83
CA ARG A 83 16.70 8.30 -24.70
C ARG A 83 17.91 8.21 -23.77
N ARG A 84 18.87 9.14 -23.91
CA ARG A 84 20.04 9.25 -23.02
C ARG A 84 19.64 9.40 -21.56
N TRP A 85 18.59 10.18 -21.30
CA TRP A 85 17.91 10.23 -20.03
C TRP A 85 16.64 9.39 -20.11
N ASN A 86 16.51 8.37 -19.27
CA ASN A 86 15.50 7.32 -19.36
C ASN A 86 14.48 7.33 -18.19
N CYS A 87 14.40 8.45 -17.46
CA CYS A 87 13.46 8.62 -16.35
C CYS A 87 13.58 7.59 -15.20
N THR A 88 14.75 7.00 -14.99
CA THR A 88 14.94 5.99 -13.92
C THR A 88 14.86 6.62 -12.51
N SER A 89 13.78 6.35 -11.78
CA SER A 89 13.51 6.90 -10.44
C SER A 89 14.40 6.36 -9.32
N GLN A 90 15.10 5.24 -9.51
CA GLN A 90 16.03 4.68 -8.50
C GLN A 90 17.34 5.48 -8.41
N ASN A 91 17.57 6.39 -9.34
CA ASN A 91 18.79 7.17 -9.40
C ASN A 91 18.73 8.36 -8.43
N LYS A 92 19.81 8.59 -7.66
CA LYS A 92 19.97 9.78 -6.78
C LYS A 92 19.80 11.10 -7.55
N TYR A 93 20.03 11.08 -8.87
CA TYR A 93 19.85 12.24 -9.74
C TYR A 93 18.39 12.56 -10.08
N PHE A 94 17.45 11.62 -9.89
CA PHE A 94 16.03 11.87 -10.20
C PHE A 94 15.45 13.01 -9.35
N GLY A 95 15.77 13.08 -8.06
CA GLY A 95 15.36 14.21 -7.22
C GLY A 95 15.99 15.54 -7.63
N LYS A 96 17.23 15.52 -8.14
CA LYS A 96 17.95 16.73 -8.59
C LYS A 96 17.38 17.26 -9.90
N ILE A 97 17.02 16.38 -10.84
CA ILE A 97 16.48 16.81 -12.13
C ILE A 97 15.13 17.51 -11.95
N LEU A 98 14.30 17.02 -11.01
CA LEU A 98 13.01 17.64 -10.68
C LEU A 98 13.13 19.07 -10.11
N GLN A 99 14.32 19.47 -9.66
CA GLN A 99 14.59 20.84 -9.19
C GLN A 99 15.10 21.76 -10.31
N GLN A 100 15.26 21.24 -11.53
CA GLN A 100 15.76 22.00 -12.68
C GLN A 100 14.62 22.34 -13.65
N ASP A 101 14.67 23.55 -14.20
CA ASP A 101 13.70 24.04 -15.19
C ASP A 101 14.06 23.59 -16.61
N ILE A 102 13.88 22.30 -16.88
CA ILE A 102 14.16 21.68 -18.19
C ILE A 102 12.94 20.94 -18.75
N ARG A 103 13.00 20.58 -20.04
CA ARG A 103 11.90 19.93 -20.78
C ARG A 103 11.52 18.58 -20.17
N GLU A 104 12.51 17.82 -19.71
CA GLU A 104 12.33 16.52 -19.08
C GLU A 104 11.55 16.65 -17.77
N THR A 105 11.87 17.65 -16.95
CA THR A 105 11.17 17.94 -15.69
C THR A 105 9.72 18.36 -15.95
N ALA A 106 9.50 19.25 -16.92
CA ALA A 106 8.15 19.63 -17.33
C ALA A 106 7.32 18.42 -17.76
N PHE A 107 7.92 17.50 -18.53
CA PHE A 107 7.26 16.25 -18.93
C PHE A 107 6.94 15.36 -17.71
N VAL A 108 7.88 15.19 -16.76
CA VAL A 108 7.65 14.37 -15.56
C VAL A 108 6.50 14.93 -14.73
N TYR A 109 6.43 16.24 -14.50
CA TYR A 109 5.32 16.84 -13.77
C TYR A 109 3.99 16.63 -14.49
N ALA A 110 3.95 16.85 -15.81
CA ALA A 110 2.74 16.66 -16.62
C ALA A 110 2.24 15.21 -16.58
N ILE A 111 3.11 14.23 -16.84
CA ILE A 111 2.72 12.81 -16.89
C ILE A 111 2.40 12.26 -15.49
N THR A 112 3.06 12.76 -14.44
CA THR A 112 2.73 12.38 -13.06
C THR A 112 1.37 12.94 -12.64
N ALA A 113 1.08 14.20 -12.97
CA ALA A 113 -0.24 14.79 -12.73
C ALA A 113 -1.35 14.03 -13.48
N ALA A 114 -1.13 13.72 -14.76
CA ALA A 114 -2.05 12.91 -15.55
C ALA A 114 -2.27 11.52 -14.93
N GLY A 115 -1.19 10.86 -14.47
CA GLY A 115 -1.27 9.57 -13.80
C GLY A 115 -2.05 9.61 -12.48
N VAL A 116 -1.89 10.67 -11.68
CA VAL A 116 -2.66 10.91 -10.45
C VAL A 116 -4.14 11.09 -10.78
N THR A 117 -4.48 12.00 -11.70
CA THR A 117 -5.88 12.23 -12.09
C THR A 117 -6.52 10.96 -12.62
N HIS A 118 -5.83 10.22 -13.49
CA HIS A 118 -6.33 8.96 -14.03
C HIS A 118 -6.62 7.93 -12.93
N ALA A 119 -5.68 7.69 -12.02
CA ALA A 119 -5.85 6.71 -10.95
C ALA A 119 -7.00 7.07 -10.00
N VAL A 120 -7.09 8.34 -9.58
CA VAL A 120 -8.16 8.80 -8.69
C VAL A 120 -9.51 8.70 -9.38
N THR A 121 -9.65 9.20 -10.62
CA THR A 121 -10.91 9.11 -11.37
C THR A 121 -11.34 7.67 -11.61
N GLN A 122 -10.38 6.78 -11.90
CA GLN A 122 -10.65 5.36 -12.05
C GLN A 122 -11.15 4.73 -10.75
N ALA A 123 -10.51 5.02 -9.61
CA ALA A 123 -10.95 4.50 -8.31
C ALA A 123 -12.34 5.02 -7.91
N CYS A 124 -12.64 6.30 -8.18
CA CYS A 124 -14.00 6.85 -8.02
C CYS A 124 -15.01 6.12 -8.91
N SER A 125 -14.65 5.83 -10.16
CA SER A 125 -15.54 5.15 -11.12
C SER A 125 -15.81 3.69 -10.75
N MET A 126 -14.88 3.04 -10.06
CA MET A 126 -15.04 1.67 -9.55
C MET A 126 -15.77 1.60 -8.20
N GLY A 127 -16.02 2.74 -7.57
CA GLY A 127 -16.58 2.79 -6.21
C GLY A 127 -15.58 2.41 -5.11
N GLU A 128 -14.27 2.42 -5.40
CA GLU A 128 -13.22 2.17 -4.40
C GLU A 128 -12.99 3.39 -3.49
N LEU A 129 -13.27 4.60 -4.00
CA LEU A 129 -13.28 5.84 -3.23
C LEU A 129 -14.71 6.30 -3.04
N LEU A 130 -15.19 6.30 -1.79
CA LEU A 130 -16.48 6.87 -1.42
C LEU A 130 -16.25 8.34 -1.02
N GLN A 131 -16.96 9.24 -1.70
CA GLN A 131 -16.94 10.67 -1.42
C GLN A 131 -17.92 11.04 -0.31
#